data_AF-A0AB39W3S1-F1
#
_entry.id   AF-A0AB39W3S1-F1
#
_cell.length_a   1.000
_cell.length_b   1.000
_cell.length_c   1.000
_cell.angle_alpha   90.00
_cell.angle_beta   90.00
_cell.angle_gamma   90.00
#
_symmetry.space_group_name_H-M   'P 1'
#
loop_
_entity.id
_entity.type
_entity.pdbx_description
1 polymer ?
#
loop_
_entity_poly.entity_id
_entity_poly.type
_entity_poly.pdbx_seq_one_letter_code
_entity_poly.pdbx_strand_id
1 'polypeptide(L)'
;MFIQIGVLMLYFFYEKLAIEARFLKIIAPVLLLFLLGFIGTIFNSYPIYGFIKDIFHFSKPIVGLLIGFLFYKKINNFNLFIKTIVYCGLASAIIHFLVLIFMGNIFSSSVDAIREFGKDNFLELFALFFLLSYSYFQKEYLLKSRLLTRVIVFILFVSNVLYFSRTMIVVALVLLLSIYGYTVLNKKTIRFLGLFITAIALFYGYLYTVKIERNKPGMEGFLFKVKIAPAELFKTKIDRENHKDLWDHWRGYEAKRAYALMQENPSSFVFGTGFGSLVNLKFKAPLTGEKEGIRYISELHNGYMYVFYKTGSIGIIILFLFFGTLYLALYRKHNNKRIILVFISGIGLVYVFTSLTITGIYNGRDVIIFILGGLLYFERSSVFVKEIEG
;
A
#
# COMPACT_ATOMS: atom_id res chain seq x y z
N MET A 1 -0.38 14.08 8.48
CA MET A 1 -0.25 13.49 9.83
C MET A 1 -0.80 14.41 10.92
N PHE A 2 -0.39 15.69 11.01
CA PHE A 2 -0.94 16.62 12.02
C PHE A 2 -2.48 16.69 12.06
N ILE A 3 -3.13 16.80 10.91
CA ILE A 3 -4.61 16.77 10.82
C ILE A 3 -5.18 15.46 11.39
N GLN A 4 -4.55 14.31 11.11
CA GLN A 4 -5.01 13.01 11.59
C GLN A 4 -4.87 12.89 13.11
N ILE A 5 -3.75 13.35 13.68
CA ILE A 5 -3.56 13.40 15.13
C ILE A 5 -4.58 14.38 15.75
N GLY A 6 -4.80 15.55 15.14
CA GLY A 6 -5.83 16.51 15.54
C GLY A 6 -7.23 15.90 15.59
N VAL A 7 -7.61 15.13 14.56
CA VAL A 7 -8.88 14.39 14.50
C VAL A 7 -9.00 13.37 15.64
N LEU A 8 -7.93 12.62 15.94
CA LEU A 8 -7.94 11.71 17.09
C LEU A 8 -8.04 12.44 18.42
N MET A 9 -7.31 13.55 18.60
CA MET A 9 -7.39 14.37 19.80
C MET A 9 -8.80 14.91 20.02
N LEU A 10 -9.44 15.43 18.96
CA LEU A 10 -10.83 15.87 19.02
C LEU A 10 -11.77 14.71 19.37
N TYR A 11 -11.61 13.55 18.73
CA TYR A 11 -12.41 12.38 19.06
C TYR A 11 -12.28 11.99 20.53
N PHE A 12 -11.05 11.94 21.07
CA PHE A 12 -10.80 11.62 22.47
C PHE A 12 -11.28 12.68 23.44
N PHE A 13 -11.38 13.94 23.00
CA PHE A 13 -11.94 15.02 23.82
C PHE A 13 -13.46 14.88 23.97
N TYR A 14 -14.17 14.51 22.89
CA TYR A 14 -15.63 14.43 22.88
C TYR A 14 -16.20 13.06 23.27
N GLU A 15 -15.46 11.97 23.05
CA GLU A 15 -15.95 10.60 23.22
C GLU A 15 -15.22 9.87 24.35
N LYS A 16 -15.96 9.07 25.14
CA LYS A 16 -15.35 8.21 26.16
C LYS A 16 -14.52 7.10 25.50
N LEU A 17 -13.24 7.02 25.88
CA LEU A 17 -12.30 6.06 25.31
C LEU A 17 -12.66 4.62 25.73
N ALA A 18 -13.18 3.85 24.77
CA ALA A 18 -13.39 2.42 24.94
C ALA A 18 -12.81 1.68 23.74
N ILE A 19 -11.49 1.44 23.76
CA ILE A 19 -10.84 0.63 22.73
C ILE A 19 -10.97 -0.84 23.15
N GLU A 20 -11.48 -1.69 22.25
CA GLU A 20 -11.61 -3.11 22.54
C GLU A 20 -10.24 -3.78 22.66
N ALA A 21 -10.02 -4.55 23.74
CA ALA A 21 -8.76 -5.29 23.96
C ALA A 21 -8.38 -6.20 22.78
N ARG A 22 -9.39 -6.78 22.11
CA ARG A 22 -9.17 -7.59 20.92
C ARG A 22 -8.59 -6.76 19.76
N PHE A 23 -8.94 -5.47 19.63
CA PHE A 23 -8.46 -4.61 18.53
C PHE A 23 -6.99 -4.28 18.77
N LEU A 24 -6.65 -3.93 20.01
CA LEU A 24 -5.27 -3.78 20.46
C LEU A 24 -4.41 -5.00 20.13
N LYS A 25 -4.92 -6.23 20.31
CA LYS A 25 -4.20 -7.46 19.91
C LYS A 25 -3.89 -7.55 18.41
N ILE A 26 -4.78 -7.08 17.53
CA ILE A 26 -4.52 -7.11 16.07
C ILE A 26 -3.50 -6.05 15.66
N ILE A 27 -3.56 -4.86 16.28
CA ILE A 27 -2.63 -3.77 15.95
C ILE A 27 -1.31 -3.87 16.72
N ALA A 28 -1.21 -4.77 17.71
CA ALA A 28 -0.03 -4.97 18.54
C ALA A 28 1.26 -5.16 17.73
N PRO A 29 1.30 -5.93 16.62
CA PRO A 29 2.49 -6.00 15.77
C PRO A 29 2.96 -4.64 15.25
N VAL A 30 2.04 -3.76 14.84
CA VAL A 30 2.38 -2.41 14.36
C VAL A 30 2.86 -1.52 15.50
N LEU A 31 2.25 -1.63 16.68
CA LEU A 31 2.72 -0.96 17.89
C LEU A 31 4.12 -1.42 18.30
N LEU A 32 4.38 -2.74 18.26
CA LEU A 32 5.69 -3.31 18.55
C LEU A 32 6.74 -2.85 17.54
N LEU A 33 6.42 -2.80 16.25
CA LEU A 33 7.30 -2.22 15.22
C LEU A 33 7.69 -0.78 15.54
N PHE A 34 6.73 0.03 15.95
CA PHE A 34 6.99 1.41 16.36
C PHE A 34 7.91 1.47 17.59
N LEU A 35 7.66 0.65 18.61
CA LEU A 35 8.48 0.61 19.82
C LEU A 35 9.91 0.10 19.57
N LEU A 36 10.08 -0.90 18.69
CA LEU A 36 11.40 -1.41 18.33
C LEU A 36 12.30 -0.35 17.70
N GLY A 37 11.74 0.61 16.96
CA GLY A 37 12.50 1.71 16.37
C GLY A 37 13.27 2.56 17.39
N PHE A 38 12.78 2.65 18.63
CA PHE A 38 13.48 3.36 19.71
C PHE A 38 14.69 2.57 20.23
N ILE A 39 14.64 1.23 20.20
CA ILE A 39 15.75 0.39 20.69
C ILE A 39 17.02 0.67 19.88
N GLY A 40 16.92 0.70 18.54
CA GLY A 40 18.07 1.03 17.69
C GLY A 40 18.61 2.44 17.91
N THR A 41 17.75 3.39 18.30
CA THR A 41 18.16 4.77 18.64
C THR A 41 18.93 4.84 19.96
N ILE A 42 18.66 3.96 20.93
CA ILE A 42 19.43 3.94 22.19
C ILE A 42 20.91 3.64 21.90
N PHE A 43 21.20 2.81 20.90
CA PHE A 43 22.55 2.45 20.51
C PHE A 43 23.24 3.47 19.58
N ASN A 44 22.50 4.46 19.06
CA ASN A 44 23.01 5.38 18.05
C ASN A 44 22.42 6.79 18.22
N SER A 45 23.27 7.81 18.39
CA SER A 45 22.83 9.20 18.50
C SER A 45 22.52 9.82 17.13
N TYR A 46 21.31 10.36 16.94
CA TYR A 46 20.88 10.96 15.68
C TYR A 46 20.37 12.41 15.84
N PRO A 47 20.41 13.22 14.77
CA PRO A 47 19.79 14.53 14.77
C PRO A 47 18.29 14.47 15.10
N ILE A 48 17.84 15.40 15.94
CA ILE A 48 16.46 15.43 16.45
C ILE A 48 15.41 15.50 15.33
N TYR A 49 15.72 16.19 14.23
CA TYR A 49 14.85 16.28 13.07
C TYR A 49 14.55 14.91 12.45
N GLY A 50 15.59 14.11 12.20
CA GLY A 50 15.44 12.76 11.63
C GLY A 50 14.67 11.84 12.56
N PHE A 51 14.95 11.95 13.87
CA PHE A 51 14.27 11.17 14.89
C PHE A 51 12.77 11.47 14.94
N ILE A 52 12.40 12.75 15.01
CA ILE A 52 10.99 13.18 14.98
C ILE A 52 10.34 12.72 13.69
N LYS A 53 10.99 12.91 12.53
CA LYS A 53 10.46 12.48 11.24
C LYS A 53 10.09 10.99 11.27
N ASP A 54 10.97 10.11 11.73
CA ASP A 54 10.69 8.68 11.76
C ASP A 54 9.56 8.32 12.72
N ILE A 55 9.43 9.00 13.88
CA ILE A 55 8.28 8.83 14.77
C ILE A 55 6.98 9.12 14.03
N PHE A 56 6.90 10.22 13.27
CA PHE A 56 5.72 10.57 12.49
C PHE A 56 5.42 9.52 11.40
N HIS A 57 6.46 8.98 10.75
CA HIS A 57 6.30 7.96 9.71
C HIS A 57 5.83 6.61 10.29
N PHE A 58 6.44 6.13 11.37
CA PHE A 58 6.10 4.85 11.97
C PHE A 58 4.81 4.88 12.80
N SER A 59 4.40 6.05 13.30
CA SER A 59 3.09 6.21 13.97
C SER A 59 1.92 6.30 12.99
N LYS A 60 2.17 6.62 11.71
CA LYS A 60 1.12 6.79 10.71
C LYS A 60 0.17 5.59 10.60
N PRO A 61 0.64 4.32 10.49
CA PRO A 61 -0.28 3.20 10.37
C PRO A 61 -1.13 2.99 11.62
N ILE A 62 -0.57 3.29 12.81
CA ILE A 62 -1.28 3.21 14.10
C ILE A 62 -2.43 4.22 14.11
N VAL A 63 -2.14 5.49 13.78
CA VAL A 63 -3.13 6.57 13.71
C VAL A 63 -4.20 6.26 12.66
N GLY A 64 -3.80 5.77 11.48
CA GLY A 64 -4.74 5.41 10.42
C GLY A 64 -5.71 4.29 10.81
N LEU A 65 -5.21 3.22 11.43
CA LEU A 65 -6.04 2.13 11.97
C LEU A 65 -7.00 2.62 13.04
N LEU A 66 -6.52 3.47 13.97
CA LEU A 66 -7.35 4.03 15.05
C LEU A 66 -8.47 4.91 14.49
N ILE A 67 -8.17 5.82 13.57
CA ILE A 67 -9.18 6.69 12.95
C ILE A 67 -10.25 5.85 12.26
N GLY A 68 -9.85 4.92 11.39
CA GLY A 68 -10.79 4.05 10.69
C GLY A 68 -11.66 3.25 11.65
N PHE A 69 -11.07 2.65 12.68
CA PHE A 69 -11.80 1.85 13.66
C PHE A 69 -12.78 2.68 14.49
N LEU A 70 -12.33 3.81 15.05
CA LEU A 70 -13.12 4.62 16.00
C LEU A 70 -14.27 5.37 15.31
N PHE A 71 -14.05 5.86 14.09
CA PHE A 71 -15.11 6.53 13.31
C PHE A 71 -16.23 5.54 12.99
N TYR A 72 -15.88 4.37 12.46
CA TYR A 72 -16.90 3.38 12.10
C TYR A 72 -17.48 2.62 13.29
N LYS A 73 -16.79 2.62 14.43
CA LYS A 73 -17.38 2.24 15.72
C LYS A 73 -18.55 3.15 16.08
N LYS A 74 -18.42 4.46 15.87
CA LYS A 74 -19.50 5.42 16.17
C LYS A 74 -20.64 5.33 15.15
N ILE A 75 -20.30 5.25 13.87
CA ILE A 75 -21.29 5.19 12.78
C ILE A 75 -22.06 3.86 12.80
N ASN A 76 -21.35 2.76 13.04
CA ASN A 76 -21.90 1.42 13.17
C ASN A 76 -22.86 0.96 12.05
N ASN A 77 -22.65 1.42 10.83
CA ASN A 77 -23.45 1.05 9.65
C ASN A 77 -22.51 0.63 8.51
N PHE A 78 -22.59 -0.64 8.10
CA PHE A 78 -21.65 -1.18 7.11
C PHE A 78 -21.95 -0.66 5.69
N ASN A 79 -23.22 -0.50 5.34
CA ASN A 79 -23.62 0.05 4.05
C ASN A 79 -23.09 1.48 3.87
N LEU A 80 -23.19 2.31 4.91
CA LEU A 80 -22.66 3.67 4.92
C LEU A 80 -21.14 3.68 4.84
N PHE A 81 -20.45 2.77 5.54
CA PHE A 81 -19.00 2.60 5.41
C PHE A 81 -18.57 2.38 3.96
N ILE A 82 -19.21 1.44 3.26
CA ILE A 82 -18.88 1.17 1.86
C ILE A 82 -19.26 2.35 0.96
N LYS A 83 -20.43 2.98 1.18
CA LYS A 83 -20.84 4.19 0.44
C LYS A 83 -19.83 5.32 0.57
N THR A 84 -19.32 5.58 1.78
CA THR A 84 -18.30 6.62 2.01
C THR A 84 -17.04 6.33 1.18
N ILE A 85 -16.56 5.08 1.15
CA ILE A 85 -15.40 4.71 0.31
C ILE A 85 -15.71 4.97 -1.17
N VAL A 86 -16.89 4.56 -1.65
CA VAL A 86 -17.29 4.75 -3.05
C VAL A 86 -17.40 6.22 -3.43
N TYR A 87 -18.04 7.05 -2.59
CA TYR A 87 -18.20 8.48 -2.88
C TYR A 87 -16.90 9.26 -2.76
N CYS A 88 -16.04 8.95 -1.77
CA CYS A 88 -14.71 9.54 -1.69
C CYS A 88 -13.84 9.12 -2.88
N GLY A 89 -13.93 7.86 -3.34
CA GLY A 89 -13.29 7.40 -4.56
C GLY A 89 -13.81 8.11 -5.81
N LEU A 90 -15.13 8.32 -5.92
CA LEU A 90 -15.72 9.07 -7.03
C LEU A 90 -15.24 10.53 -7.05
N ALA A 91 -15.26 11.21 -5.91
CA ALA A 91 -14.75 12.57 -5.78
C ALA A 91 -13.27 12.65 -6.17
N SER A 92 -12.48 11.67 -5.74
CA SER A 92 -11.07 11.55 -6.12
C SER A 92 -10.88 11.36 -7.63
N ALA A 93 -11.67 10.48 -8.27
CA ALA A 93 -11.61 10.26 -9.70
C ALA A 93 -11.97 11.54 -10.49
N ILE A 94 -12.96 12.30 -10.03
CA ILE A 94 -13.31 13.60 -10.62
C ILE A 94 -12.12 14.56 -10.52
N ILE A 95 -11.49 14.67 -9.36
CA ILE A 95 -10.27 15.49 -9.18
C ILE A 95 -9.16 15.03 -10.13
N HIS A 96 -8.95 13.71 -10.26
CA HIS A 96 -7.97 13.16 -11.17
C HIS A 96 -8.23 13.58 -12.62
N PHE A 97 -9.47 13.48 -13.10
CA PHE A 97 -9.82 13.96 -14.44
C PHE A 97 -9.60 15.46 -14.61
N LEU A 98 -9.96 16.28 -13.62
CA LEU A 98 -9.70 17.73 -13.66
C LEU A 98 -8.21 18.02 -13.76
N VAL A 99 -7.39 17.37 -12.94
CA VAL A 99 -5.92 17.51 -12.99
C VAL A 99 -5.39 17.09 -14.36
N LEU A 100 -5.86 15.98 -14.91
CA LEU A 100 -5.45 15.55 -16.25
C LEU A 100 -5.85 16.56 -17.33
N ILE A 101 -7.05 17.13 -17.28
CA ILE A 101 -7.55 18.07 -18.31
C ILE A 101 -6.80 19.41 -18.24
N PHE A 102 -6.59 19.95 -17.03
CA PHE A 102 -6.06 21.30 -16.85
C PHE A 102 -4.53 21.36 -16.70
N MET A 103 -3.92 20.30 -16.15
CA MET A 103 -2.48 20.25 -15.86
C MET A 103 -1.78 19.15 -16.66
N GLY A 104 -2.50 18.07 -16.98
CA GLY A 104 -1.98 16.97 -17.78
C GLY A 104 -1.88 17.34 -19.25
N ASN A 105 -0.73 17.03 -19.85
CA ASN A 105 -0.60 17.09 -21.30
C ASN A 105 -1.17 15.80 -21.92
N ILE A 106 -2.50 15.62 -21.85
CA ILE A 106 -3.21 14.42 -22.37
C ILE A 106 -2.93 14.20 -23.86
N PHE A 107 -2.67 15.28 -24.60
CA PHE A 107 -2.34 15.24 -26.02
C PHE A 107 -0.87 14.89 -26.31
N SER A 108 -0.02 14.82 -25.29
CA SER A 108 1.32 14.29 -25.45
C SER A 108 1.28 12.77 -25.61
N SER A 109 2.10 12.24 -26.50
CA SER A 109 2.20 10.81 -26.75
C SER A 109 2.92 10.03 -25.64
N SER A 110 3.32 10.71 -24.56
CA SER A 110 4.15 10.17 -23.48
C SER A 110 3.31 9.78 -22.25
N VAL A 111 3.36 8.50 -21.88
CA VAL A 111 2.78 7.99 -20.62
C VAL A 111 3.40 8.68 -19.40
N ASP A 112 4.65 9.15 -19.49
CA ASP A 112 5.31 9.85 -18.40
C ASP A 112 4.74 11.24 -18.14
N ALA A 113 4.34 11.96 -19.20
CA ALA A 113 3.73 13.28 -19.08
C ALA A 113 2.32 13.19 -18.47
N ILE A 114 1.54 12.15 -18.81
CA ILE A 114 0.24 11.89 -18.18
C ILE A 114 0.42 11.56 -16.68
N ARG A 115 1.49 10.84 -16.33
CA ARG A 115 1.78 10.39 -14.95
C ARG A 115 2.47 11.43 -14.07
N GLU A 116 2.88 12.56 -14.62
CA GLU A 116 3.56 13.62 -13.87
C GLU A 116 2.70 14.10 -12.69
N PHE A 117 1.41 14.29 -12.93
CA PHE A 117 0.45 14.81 -11.95
C PHE A 117 -0.45 13.74 -11.30
N GLY A 118 -0.29 12.46 -11.67
CA GLY A 118 -1.09 11.34 -11.14
C GLY A 118 -0.37 9.99 -11.26
N LYS A 119 0.22 9.51 -10.16
CA LYS A 119 1.03 8.27 -10.18
C LYS A 119 0.23 6.99 -9.87
N ASP A 120 -0.65 7.06 -8.88
CA ASP A 120 -1.52 5.99 -8.38
C ASP A 120 -2.53 6.51 -7.34
N ASN A 121 -3.65 5.82 -7.19
CA ASN A 121 -4.65 6.09 -6.17
C ASN A 121 -5.43 4.84 -5.73
N PHE A 122 -5.08 4.29 -4.56
CA PHE A 122 -5.73 3.09 -4.06
C PHE A 122 -7.15 3.33 -3.53
N LEU A 123 -7.54 4.56 -3.19
CA LEU A 123 -8.91 4.83 -2.77
C LEU A 123 -9.90 4.52 -3.90
N GLU A 124 -9.59 4.99 -5.10
CA GLU A 124 -10.41 4.76 -6.30
C GLU A 124 -10.48 3.28 -6.68
N LEU A 125 -9.37 2.56 -6.50
CA LEU A 125 -9.31 1.13 -6.75
C LEU A 125 -10.18 0.35 -5.76
N PHE A 126 -10.05 0.63 -4.46
CA PHE A 126 -10.88 -0.01 -3.44
C PHE A 126 -12.35 0.36 -3.62
N ALA A 127 -12.68 1.61 -3.95
CA ALA A 127 -14.03 2.03 -4.29
C ALA A 127 -14.63 1.20 -5.43
N LEU A 128 -13.89 1.01 -6.53
CA LEU A 128 -14.31 0.18 -7.66
C LEU A 128 -14.59 -1.26 -7.21
N PHE A 129 -13.64 -1.88 -6.51
CA PHE A 129 -13.77 -3.28 -6.11
C PHE A 129 -14.86 -3.50 -5.05
N PHE A 130 -15.05 -2.58 -4.11
CA PHE A 130 -16.17 -2.63 -3.18
C PHE A 130 -17.50 -2.52 -3.93
N LEU A 131 -17.63 -1.57 -4.86
CA LEU A 131 -18.86 -1.39 -5.62
C LEU A 131 -19.21 -2.62 -6.48
N LEU A 132 -18.21 -3.23 -7.13
CA LEU A 132 -18.39 -4.43 -7.95
C LEU A 132 -18.73 -5.68 -7.13
N SER A 133 -18.12 -5.83 -5.96
CA SER A 133 -18.28 -7.04 -5.13
C SER A 133 -19.41 -6.95 -4.11
N TYR A 134 -19.94 -5.76 -3.83
CA TYR A 134 -20.99 -5.56 -2.83
C TYR A 134 -22.22 -6.41 -3.13
N SER A 135 -22.76 -6.33 -4.35
CA SER A 135 -23.94 -7.11 -4.75
C SER A 135 -23.67 -8.61 -4.83
N TYR A 136 -22.43 -9.01 -5.16
CA TYR A 136 -22.02 -10.41 -5.16
C TYR A 136 -22.07 -11.03 -3.75
N PHE A 137 -21.62 -10.30 -2.72
CA PHE A 137 -21.57 -10.82 -1.35
C PHE A 137 -22.86 -10.57 -0.55
N GLN A 138 -23.45 -9.38 -0.67
CA GLN A 138 -24.62 -8.98 0.14
C GLN A 138 -25.95 -9.35 -0.51
N LYS A 139 -25.96 -9.78 -1.78
CA LYS A 139 -27.18 -10.05 -2.58
C LYS A 139 -28.12 -8.84 -2.72
N GLU A 140 -27.65 -7.65 -2.38
CA GLU A 140 -28.36 -6.38 -2.48
C GLU A 140 -27.52 -5.34 -3.23
N TYR A 141 -28.18 -4.31 -3.76
CA TYR A 141 -27.47 -3.21 -4.40
C TYR A 141 -27.06 -2.16 -3.38
N LEU A 142 -25.80 -1.72 -3.42
CA LEU A 142 -25.30 -0.64 -2.57
C LEU A 142 -26.06 0.67 -2.82
N LEU A 143 -26.32 0.98 -4.10
CA LEU A 143 -27.06 2.16 -4.55
C LEU A 143 -28.39 1.72 -5.16
N LYS A 144 -29.46 2.48 -4.87
CA LYS A 144 -30.81 2.16 -5.37
C LYS A 144 -30.89 2.18 -6.91
N SER A 145 -30.14 3.07 -7.58
CA SER A 145 -30.14 3.19 -9.03
C SER A 145 -29.07 2.32 -9.70
N ARG A 146 -29.50 1.39 -10.55
CA ARG A 146 -28.61 0.55 -11.37
C ARG A 146 -27.83 1.37 -12.41
N LEU A 147 -28.45 2.40 -12.99
CA LEU A 147 -27.78 3.28 -13.96
C LEU A 147 -26.66 4.06 -13.27
N LEU A 148 -26.93 4.65 -12.11
CA LEU A 148 -25.94 5.38 -11.33
C LEU A 148 -24.76 4.47 -10.95
N THR A 149 -25.05 3.24 -10.53
CA THR A 149 -23.99 2.25 -10.22
C THR A 149 -23.09 1.98 -11.43
N ARG A 150 -23.67 1.76 -12.62
CA ARG A 150 -22.89 1.52 -13.85
C ARG A 150 -22.04 2.74 -14.23
N VAL A 151 -22.59 3.94 -14.11
CA VAL A 151 -21.87 5.19 -14.39
C VAL A 151 -20.68 5.35 -13.44
N ILE A 152 -20.88 5.15 -12.13
CA ILE A 152 -19.78 5.25 -11.14
C ILE A 152 -18.72 4.18 -11.40
N VAL A 153 -19.11 2.94 -11.70
CA VAL A 153 -18.17 1.87 -12.08
C VAL A 153 -17.35 2.29 -13.29
N PHE A 154 -18.00 2.83 -14.33
CA PHE A 154 -17.31 3.27 -15.54
C PHE A 154 -16.31 4.40 -15.25
N ILE A 155 -16.73 5.43 -14.52
CA ILE A 155 -15.87 6.56 -14.13
C ILE A 155 -14.65 6.07 -13.34
N LEU A 156 -14.87 5.25 -12.31
CA LEU A 156 -13.78 4.70 -11.50
C LEU A 156 -12.86 3.80 -12.33
N PHE A 157 -13.41 2.96 -13.21
CA PHE A 157 -12.62 2.08 -14.07
C PHE A 157 -11.72 2.88 -15.00
N VAL A 158 -12.26 3.87 -15.72
CA VAL A 158 -11.50 4.72 -16.63
C VAL A 158 -10.40 5.47 -15.85
N SER A 159 -10.73 6.06 -14.69
CA SER A 159 -9.74 6.75 -13.86
C SER A 159 -8.59 5.83 -13.42
N ASN A 160 -8.91 4.61 -12.95
CA ASN A 160 -7.92 3.62 -12.56
C ASN A 160 -6.99 3.21 -13.71
N VAL A 161 -7.51 3.09 -14.93
CA VAL A 161 -6.73 2.78 -16.13
C VAL A 161 -5.78 3.94 -16.49
N LEU A 162 -6.27 5.18 -16.43
CA LEU A 162 -5.50 6.38 -16.78
C LEU A 162 -4.34 6.67 -15.82
N TYR A 163 -4.30 6.06 -14.63
CA TYR A 163 -3.10 6.12 -13.80
C TYR A 163 -1.91 5.37 -14.42
N PHE A 164 -2.10 4.39 -15.30
CA PHE A 164 -1.03 3.56 -15.88
C PHE A 164 -0.05 2.97 -14.81
N SER A 165 -0.58 2.60 -13.64
CA SER A 165 0.23 2.16 -12.51
C SER A 165 0.40 0.64 -12.46
N ARG A 166 1.65 0.18 -12.65
CA ARG A 166 2.05 -1.24 -12.50
C ARG A 166 1.61 -1.81 -11.14
N THR A 167 1.80 -1.04 -10.06
CA THR A 167 1.42 -1.47 -8.72
C THR A 167 -0.09 -1.60 -8.57
N MET A 168 -0.88 -0.67 -9.11
CA MET A 168 -2.35 -0.76 -9.06
C MET A 168 -2.89 -1.95 -9.83
N ILE A 169 -2.28 -2.31 -10.97
CA ILE A 169 -2.66 -3.52 -11.72
C ILE A 169 -2.47 -4.77 -10.87
N VAL A 170 -1.33 -4.89 -10.18
CA VAL A 170 -1.10 -6.05 -9.30
C VAL A 170 -2.06 -6.04 -8.12
N VAL A 171 -2.33 -4.89 -7.50
CA VAL A 171 -3.32 -4.76 -6.42
C VAL A 171 -4.72 -5.16 -6.91
N ALA A 172 -5.11 -4.73 -8.11
CA ALA A 172 -6.38 -5.12 -8.73
C ALA A 172 -6.47 -6.63 -8.94
N LEU A 173 -5.39 -7.27 -9.42
CA LEU A 173 -5.32 -8.73 -9.57
C LEU A 173 -5.44 -9.44 -8.22
N VAL A 174 -4.74 -8.96 -7.18
CA VAL A 174 -4.82 -9.54 -5.83
C VAL A 174 -6.25 -9.42 -5.26
N LEU A 175 -6.90 -8.27 -5.42
CA LEU A 175 -8.29 -8.07 -5.00
C LEU A 175 -9.26 -8.96 -5.77
N LEU A 176 -9.11 -9.05 -7.10
CA LEU A 176 -9.91 -9.91 -7.97
C LEU A 176 -9.80 -11.38 -7.54
N LEU A 177 -8.57 -11.89 -7.39
CA LEU A 177 -8.31 -13.25 -6.93
C LEU A 177 -8.88 -13.49 -5.52
N SER A 178 -8.81 -12.49 -4.64
CA SER A 178 -9.37 -12.60 -3.29
C SER A 178 -10.89 -12.70 -3.30
N ILE A 179 -11.57 -11.87 -4.10
CA ILE A 179 -13.03 -11.86 -4.24
C ILE A 179 -13.55 -13.19 -4.78
N TYR A 180 -12.88 -13.76 -5.78
CA TYR A 180 -13.23 -15.07 -6.33
C TYR A 180 -12.72 -16.26 -5.50
N GLY A 181 -12.01 -16.01 -4.39
CA GLY A 181 -11.54 -17.06 -3.48
C GLY A 181 -10.31 -17.84 -3.96
N TYR A 182 -9.61 -17.36 -4.99
CA TYR A 182 -8.38 -17.98 -5.49
C TYR A 182 -7.16 -17.73 -4.58
N THR A 183 -7.26 -16.85 -3.58
CA THR A 183 -6.21 -16.63 -2.56
C THR A 183 -6.30 -17.59 -1.38
N VAL A 184 -7.39 -18.35 -1.25
CA VAL A 184 -7.49 -19.46 -0.27
C VAL A 184 -6.65 -20.62 -0.80
N LEU A 185 -5.67 -21.06 -0.03
CA LEU A 185 -4.78 -22.15 -0.43
C LEU A 185 -5.50 -23.50 -0.28
N ASN A 186 -5.85 -24.12 -1.41
CA ASN A 186 -6.38 -25.46 -1.51
C ASN A 186 -5.81 -26.14 -2.77
N LYS A 187 -6.01 -27.45 -2.94
CA LYS A 187 -5.44 -28.19 -4.08
C LYS A 187 -5.80 -27.58 -5.44
N LYS A 188 -7.03 -27.06 -5.61
CA LYS A 188 -7.49 -26.46 -6.87
C LYS A 188 -6.83 -25.10 -7.11
N THR A 189 -6.79 -24.24 -6.09
CA THR A 189 -6.19 -22.90 -6.21
C THR A 189 -4.68 -22.96 -6.36
N ILE A 190 -3.99 -23.90 -5.71
CA ILE A 190 -2.55 -24.11 -5.90
C ILE A 190 -2.25 -24.51 -7.36
N ARG A 191 -3.05 -25.40 -7.97
CA ARG A 191 -2.91 -25.74 -9.40
C ARG A 191 -3.12 -24.52 -10.28
N PHE A 192 -4.17 -23.75 -10.02
CA PHE A 192 -4.44 -22.51 -10.76
C PHE A 192 -3.30 -21.49 -10.62
N LEU A 193 -2.79 -21.27 -9.41
CA LEU A 193 -1.66 -20.38 -9.15
C LEU A 193 -0.39 -20.86 -9.86
N GLY A 194 -0.14 -22.17 -9.92
CA GLY A 194 0.97 -22.73 -10.68
C GLY A 194 0.88 -22.42 -12.17
N LEU A 195 -0.30 -22.59 -12.78
CA LEU A 195 -0.54 -22.20 -14.18
C LEU A 195 -0.39 -20.69 -14.38
N PHE A 196 -0.91 -19.88 -13.46
CA PHE A 196 -0.82 -18.43 -13.52
C PHE A 196 0.63 -17.93 -13.44
N ILE A 197 1.43 -18.48 -12.52
CA ILE A 197 2.86 -18.17 -12.40
C ILE A 197 3.61 -18.59 -13.67
N THR A 198 3.27 -19.75 -14.23
CA THR A 198 3.85 -20.23 -15.49
C THR A 198 3.52 -19.27 -16.65
N ALA A 199 2.29 -18.80 -16.75
CA ALA A 199 1.89 -17.81 -17.75
C ALA A 199 2.65 -16.49 -17.60
N ILE A 200 2.85 -16.01 -16.36
CA ILE A 200 3.67 -14.83 -16.08
C ILE A 200 5.12 -15.08 -16.51
N ALA A 201 5.69 -16.24 -16.20
CA ALA A 201 7.06 -16.58 -16.58
C ALA A 201 7.24 -16.61 -18.10
N LEU A 202 6.30 -17.22 -18.83
CA LEU A 202 6.29 -17.23 -20.30
C LEU A 202 6.15 -15.82 -20.88
N PHE A 203 5.27 -15.00 -20.30
CA PHE A 203 5.10 -13.60 -20.71
C PHE A 203 6.39 -12.79 -20.52
N TYR A 204 7.07 -12.92 -19.37
CA TYR A 204 8.37 -12.29 -19.18
C TYR A 204 9.42 -12.84 -20.14
N GLY A 205 9.45 -14.17 -20.38
CA GLY A 205 10.30 -14.79 -21.40
C GLY A 205 10.14 -14.12 -22.77
N TYR A 206 8.89 -13.94 -23.22
CA TYR A 206 8.57 -13.21 -24.45
C TYR A 206 9.03 -11.75 -24.42
N LEU A 207 8.78 -11.01 -23.32
CA LEU A 207 9.23 -9.62 -23.19
C LEU A 207 10.76 -9.49 -23.32
N TYR A 208 11.53 -10.49 -22.87
CA TYR A 208 12.99 -10.51 -23.02
C TYR A 208 13.45 -10.85 -24.44
N THR A 209 12.65 -11.56 -25.25
CA THR A 209 12.98 -11.80 -26.67
C THR A 209 12.72 -10.59 -27.57
N VAL A 210 11.80 -9.69 -27.18
CA VAL A 210 11.45 -8.51 -27.97
C VAL A 210 12.35 -7.32 -27.58
N LYS A 211 12.80 -6.57 -28.59
CA LYS A 211 13.44 -5.26 -28.40
C LYS A 211 12.35 -4.24 -28.07
N ILE A 212 12.37 -3.75 -26.83
CA ILE A 212 11.45 -2.74 -26.33
C ILE A 212 12.29 -1.57 -25.86
N GLU A 213 12.02 -0.38 -26.38
CA GLU A 213 12.84 0.80 -26.11
C GLU A 213 12.25 1.68 -24.98
N ARG A 214 13.14 2.26 -24.16
CA ARG A 214 12.77 3.05 -22.97
C ARG A 214 11.96 4.31 -23.26
N ASN A 215 12.30 4.99 -24.35
CA ASN A 215 11.80 6.35 -24.65
C ASN A 215 10.72 6.34 -25.73
N LYS A 216 10.13 5.19 -26.03
CA LYS A 216 9.05 5.10 -27.02
C LYS A 216 7.72 5.56 -26.41
N PRO A 217 6.92 6.35 -27.15
CA PRO A 217 5.62 6.81 -26.68
C PRO A 217 4.61 5.66 -26.52
N GLY A 218 3.59 5.90 -25.69
CA GLY A 218 2.45 5.00 -25.53
C GLY A 218 2.76 3.63 -24.88
N MET A 219 2.15 2.57 -25.44
CA MET A 219 2.15 1.23 -24.86
C MET A 219 3.55 0.60 -24.76
N GLU A 220 4.46 0.93 -25.67
CA GLU A 220 5.81 0.38 -25.67
C GLU A 220 6.62 0.85 -24.45
N GLY A 221 6.54 2.13 -24.10
CA GLY A 221 7.17 2.67 -22.89
C GLY A 221 6.58 2.05 -21.61
N PHE A 222 5.28 1.75 -21.58
CA PHE A 222 4.67 1.01 -20.48
C PHE A 222 5.21 -0.43 -20.39
N LEU A 223 5.27 -1.16 -21.52
CA LEU A 223 5.83 -2.52 -21.58
C LEU A 223 7.31 -2.56 -21.21
N PHE A 224 8.09 -1.53 -21.57
CA PHE A 224 9.48 -1.39 -21.13
C PHE A 224 9.57 -1.36 -19.61
N LYS A 225 8.71 -0.57 -18.96
CA LYS A 225 8.66 -0.51 -17.50
C LYS A 225 8.23 -1.85 -16.91
N VAL A 226 7.26 -2.55 -17.49
CA VAL A 226 6.89 -3.90 -17.03
C VAL A 226 8.10 -4.85 -17.13
N LYS A 227 8.83 -4.83 -18.24
CA LYS A 227 10.02 -5.65 -18.49
C LYS A 227 11.13 -5.42 -17.45
N ILE A 228 11.43 -4.16 -17.12
CA ILE A 228 12.52 -3.80 -16.19
C ILE A 228 12.13 -3.92 -14.71
N ALA A 229 10.83 -4.04 -14.38
CA ALA A 229 10.36 -4.04 -12.98
C ALA A 229 11.06 -5.06 -12.05
N PRO A 230 11.37 -6.31 -12.47
CA PRO A 230 12.12 -7.22 -11.61
C PRO A 230 13.57 -6.77 -11.42
N ALA A 231 14.24 -6.32 -12.49
CA ALA A 231 15.62 -5.85 -12.42
C ALA A 231 15.72 -4.64 -11.48
N GLU A 232 14.76 -3.71 -11.53
CA GLU A 232 14.68 -2.51 -10.69
C GLU A 232 14.82 -2.81 -9.18
N LEU A 233 14.35 -3.98 -8.75
CA LEU A 233 14.38 -4.42 -7.36
C LEU A 233 15.57 -5.31 -7.02
N PHE A 234 16.00 -6.17 -7.96
CA PHE A 234 16.90 -7.29 -7.65
C PHE A 234 18.29 -7.19 -8.29
N LYS A 235 18.56 -6.20 -9.14
CA LYS A 235 19.90 -6.04 -9.76
C LYS A 235 20.97 -5.75 -8.69
N THR A 236 21.98 -6.60 -8.62
CA THR A 236 23.03 -6.54 -7.58
C THR A 236 24.21 -5.63 -7.94
N LYS A 237 24.48 -5.47 -9.24
CA LYS A 237 25.52 -4.59 -9.80
C LYS A 237 24.85 -3.42 -10.52
N ILE A 238 24.91 -2.24 -9.91
CA ILE A 238 24.34 -1.00 -10.44
C ILE A 238 25.50 -0.05 -10.66
N ASP A 239 25.65 0.42 -11.90
CA ASP A 239 26.64 1.41 -12.24
C ASP A 239 26.12 2.80 -11.83
N ARG A 240 26.89 3.49 -10.98
CA ARG A 240 26.55 4.81 -10.47
C ARG A 240 26.85 5.93 -11.45
N GLU A 241 27.88 5.74 -12.27
CA GLU A 241 28.31 6.73 -13.25
C GLU A 241 27.37 6.72 -14.45
N ASN A 242 26.71 5.58 -14.69
CA ASN A 242 25.63 5.46 -15.66
C ASN A 242 24.29 5.91 -15.05
N HIS A 243 23.96 7.19 -15.23
CA HIS A 243 22.72 7.80 -14.75
C HIS A 243 21.45 7.02 -15.14
N LYS A 244 21.42 6.43 -16.34
CA LYS A 244 20.28 5.63 -16.82
C LYS A 244 20.16 4.33 -16.03
N ASP A 245 21.27 3.62 -15.86
CA ASP A 245 21.29 2.37 -15.10
C ASP A 245 20.92 2.61 -13.63
N LEU A 246 21.40 3.71 -13.05
CA LEU A 246 21.10 4.07 -11.67
C LEU A 246 19.61 4.34 -11.45
N TRP A 247 18.96 5.12 -12.31
CA TRP A 247 17.53 5.44 -12.14
C TRP A 247 16.60 4.28 -12.42
N ASP A 248 16.90 3.47 -13.42
CA ASP A 248 16.12 2.28 -13.74
C ASP A 248 16.20 1.24 -12.59
N HIS A 249 17.21 1.35 -11.71
CA HIS A 249 17.46 0.45 -10.57
C HIS A 249 17.50 1.16 -9.21
N TRP A 250 16.84 2.32 -9.11
CA TRP A 250 16.92 3.20 -7.93
C TRP A 250 16.57 2.49 -6.62
N ARG A 251 15.51 1.68 -6.63
CA ARG A 251 15.03 0.95 -5.44
C ARG A 251 16.06 -0.07 -4.93
N GLY A 252 16.65 -0.85 -5.83
CA GLY A 252 17.72 -1.80 -5.50
C GLY A 252 18.97 -1.09 -4.99
N TYR A 253 19.28 0.08 -5.57
CA TYR A 253 20.40 0.91 -5.12
C TYR A 253 20.22 1.42 -3.68
N GLU A 254 19.07 2.03 -3.37
CA GLU A 254 18.71 2.47 -2.01
C GLU A 254 18.86 1.32 -1.00
N ALA A 255 18.34 0.14 -1.36
CA ALA A 255 18.39 -1.02 -0.49
C ALA A 255 19.82 -1.50 -0.22
N LYS A 256 20.67 -1.51 -1.27
CA LYS A 256 22.09 -1.85 -1.14
C LYS A 256 22.85 -0.84 -0.28
N ARG A 257 22.53 0.45 -0.38
CA ARG A 257 23.13 1.48 0.48
C ARG A 257 22.76 1.29 1.95
N ALA A 258 21.50 0.99 2.24
CA ALA A 258 21.03 0.70 3.59
C ALA A 258 21.73 -0.55 4.16
N TYR A 259 21.78 -1.64 3.40
CA TYR A 259 22.48 -2.87 3.80
C TYR A 259 23.97 -2.64 4.08
N ALA A 260 24.66 -1.90 3.22
CA ALA A 260 26.08 -1.60 3.41
C ALA A 260 26.36 -0.79 4.69
N LEU A 261 25.47 0.12 5.08
CA LEU A 261 25.59 0.85 6.35
C LEU A 261 25.36 -0.06 7.56
N MET A 262 24.45 -1.02 7.46
CA MET A 262 24.24 -1.99 8.53
C MET A 262 25.46 -2.90 8.74
N GLN A 263 26.27 -3.16 7.70
CA GLN A 263 27.52 -3.91 7.84
C GLN A 263 28.55 -3.19 8.71
N GLU A 264 28.51 -1.85 8.79
CA GLU A 264 29.39 -1.06 9.64
C GLU A 264 29.06 -1.23 11.13
N ASN A 265 27.82 -1.58 11.48
CA ASN A 265 27.39 -1.88 12.86
C ASN A 265 26.53 -3.15 12.90
N PRO A 266 27.13 -4.34 13.14
CA PRO A 266 26.45 -5.64 13.07
C PRO A 266 25.22 -5.79 13.97
N SER A 267 25.14 -5.06 15.09
CA SER A 267 23.95 -5.07 15.95
C SER A 267 22.69 -4.59 15.23
N SER A 268 22.85 -3.74 14.21
CA SER A 268 21.76 -3.21 13.37
C SER A 268 21.03 -4.32 12.61
N PHE A 269 21.66 -5.46 12.32
CA PHE A 269 20.95 -6.58 11.69
C PHE A 269 19.83 -7.12 12.57
N VAL A 270 20.01 -7.11 13.89
CA VAL A 270 19.03 -7.67 14.84
C VAL A 270 18.00 -6.63 15.24
N PHE A 271 18.44 -5.46 15.72
CA PHE A 271 17.58 -4.43 16.32
C PHE A 271 17.30 -3.24 15.40
N GLY A 272 17.96 -3.19 14.23
CA GLY A 272 17.90 -2.06 13.34
C GLY A 272 18.83 -0.93 13.79
N THR A 273 18.99 0.04 12.90
CA THR A 273 19.77 1.25 13.16
C THR A 273 18.96 2.26 13.98
N GLY A 274 17.63 2.11 14.08
CA GLY A 274 16.76 2.95 14.91
C GLY A 274 16.20 4.18 14.21
N PHE A 275 15.31 4.89 14.90
CA PHE A 275 14.75 6.18 14.47
C PHE A 275 15.80 7.29 14.46
N GLY A 276 15.78 8.10 13.41
CA GLY A 276 16.76 9.15 13.14
C GLY A 276 17.90 8.72 12.22
N SER A 277 18.07 7.42 11.98
CA SER A 277 19.09 6.89 11.08
C SER A 277 18.85 7.34 9.63
N LEU A 278 19.90 7.72 8.91
CA LEU A 278 19.79 8.14 7.51
C LEU A 278 20.62 7.23 6.61
N VAL A 279 20.13 6.94 5.42
CA VAL A 279 20.87 6.21 4.40
C VAL A 279 21.67 7.19 3.55
N ASN A 280 22.99 7.07 3.60
CA ASN A 280 23.93 7.84 2.79
C ASN A 280 24.00 7.28 1.35
N LEU A 281 23.49 8.07 0.41
CA LEU A 281 23.53 7.78 -1.02
C LEU A 281 24.94 7.93 -1.61
N LYS A 282 25.90 8.52 -0.88
CA LYS A 282 27.29 8.83 -1.29
C LYS A 282 27.42 9.81 -2.48
N PHE A 283 26.32 10.29 -3.04
CA PHE A 283 26.28 11.41 -3.99
C PHE A 283 25.03 12.25 -3.69
N LYS A 284 24.94 13.47 -4.23
CA LYS A 284 23.73 14.30 -4.09
C LYS A 284 22.75 13.96 -5.22
N ALA A 285 21.62 13.34 -4.88
CA ALA A 285 20.60 12.92 -5.83
C ALA A 285 19.54 14.02 -6.03
N PRO A 286 19.17 14.38 -7.27
CA PRO A 286 18.19 15.43 -7.57
C PRO A 286 16.75 14.97 -7.34
N LEU A 287 16.38 14.67 -6.08
CA LEU A 287 15.09 14.05 -5.72
C LEU A 287 14.03 15.05 -5.27
N THR A 288 14.42 16.20 -4.71
CA THR A 288 13.50 17.16 -4.07
C THR A 288 13.29 18.44 -4.87
N GLY A 289 13.81 18.54 -6.10
CA GLY A 289 13.81 19.78 -6.87
C GLY A 289 14.78 20.84 -6.33
N GLU A 290 15.50 20.56 -5.23
CA GLU A 290 16.58 21.38 -4.73
C GLU A 290 17.78 21.37 -5.69
N LYS A 291 18.36 22.55 -5.95
CA LYS A 291 19.48 22.73 -6.90
C LYS A 291 20.68 21.86 -6.59
N GLU A 292 20.92 21.55 -5.32
CA GLU A 292 22.06 20.73 -4.92
C GLU A 292 21.75 19.23 -4.83
N GLY A 293 20.48 18.83 -4.74
CA GLY A 293 20.08 17.45 -4.47
C GLY A 293 20.37 16.96 -3.04
N ILE A 294 19.81 15.81 -2.68
CA ILE A 294 19.91 15.23 -1.33
C ILE A 294 20.90 14.07 -1.28
N ARG A 295 21.75 14.03 -0.25
CA ARG A 295 22.72 12.94 -0.02
C ARG A 295 22.22 11.90 0.97
N TYR A 296 21.38 12.29 1.91
CA TYR A 296 20.90 11.46 2.99
C TYR A 296 19.39 11.35 2.91
N ILE A 297 18.88 10.12 2.91
CA ILE A 297 17.44 9.84 2.88
C ILE A 297 17.04 9.07 4.13
N SER A 298 15.89 9.41 4.73
CA SER A 298 15.35 8.65 5.87
C SER A 298 14.53 7.45 5.42
N GLU A 299 13.82 7.60 4.30
CA GLU A 299 12.87 6.63 3.78
C GLU A 299 13.45 5.95 2.53
N LEU A 300 13.14 4.67 2.36
CA LEU A 300 13.53 3.88 1.18
C LEU A 300 12.26 3.44 0.47
N HIS A 301 12.27 3.32 -0.86
CA HIS A 301 11.08 2.87 -1.59
C HIS A 301 10.68 1.42 -1.30
N ASN A 302 11.67 0.57 -0.99
CA ASN A 302 11.44 -0.81 -0.56
C ASN A 302 11.11 -0.83 0.94
N GLY A 303 9.85 -1.10 1.28
CA GLY A 303 9.32 -1.15 2.64
C GLY A 303 9.95 -2.24 3.50
N TYR A 304 10.34 -3.38 2.92
CA TYR A 304 11.07 -4.41 3.67
C TYR A 304 12.45 -3.91 4.07
N MET A 305 13.20 -3.34 3.12
CA MET A 305 14.52 -2.80 3.47
C MET A 305 14.40 -1.60 4.40
N TYR A 306 13.34 -0.79 4.27
CA TYR A 306 13.07 0.32 5.17
C TYR A 306 12.83 -0.16 6.61
N VAL A 307 11.93 -1.11 6.82
CA VAL A 307 11.68 -1.70 8.14
C VAL A 307 12.93 -2.41 8.67
N PHE A 308 13.63 -3.16 7.82
CA PHE A 308 14.85 -3.87 8.20
C PHE A 308 15.94 -2.89 8.65
N TYR A 309 16.15 -1.80 7.92
CA TYR A 309 17.11 -0.77 8.26
C TYR A 309 16.79 -0.09 9.59
N LYS A 310 15.51 0.19 9.86
CA LYS A 310 15.07 0.92 11.06
C LYS A 310 14.92 0.04 12.30
N THR A 311 14.49 -1.21 12.13
CA THR A 311 14.03 -2.09 13.23
C THR A 311 14.62 -3.51 13.19
N GLY A 312 15.51 -3.80 12.23
CA GLY A 312 16.25 -5.06 12.14
C GLY A 312 15.38 -6.24 11.70
N SER A 313 15.96 -7.44 11.75
CA SER A 313 15.29 -8.69 11.36
C SER A 313 14.08 -8.97 12.25
N ILE A 314 14.12 -8.58 13.52
CA ILE A 314 12.98 -8.71 14.44
C ILE A 314 11.79 -7.92 13.90
N GLY A 315 12.00 -6.68 13.44
CA GLY A 315 10.94 -5.88 12.84
C GLY A 315 10.35 -6.54 11.60
N ILE A 316 11.17 -7.09 10.71
CA ILE A 316 10.67 -7.81 9.52
C ILE A 316 9.78 -8.99 9.89
N ILE A 317 10.16 -9.77 10.90
CA ILE A 317 9.34 -10.89 11.40
C ILE A 317 8.00 -10.35 11.90
N ILE A 318 7.99 -9.29 12.70
CA ILE A 318 6.75 -8.69 13.23
C ILE A 318 5.86 -8.15 12.09
N LEU A 319 6.45 -7.55 11.06
CA LEU A 319 5.72 -7.08 9.88
C LEU A 319 5.04 -8.25 9.15
N PHE A 320 5.74 -9.37 8.96
CA PHE A 320 5.14 -10.56 8.37
C PHE A 320 4.09 -11.20 9.27
N LEU A 321 4.25 -11.18 10.60
CA LEU A 321 3.23 -11.61 11.54
C LEU A 321 1.96 -10.76 11.42
N PHE A 322 2.11 -9.44 11.23
CA PHE A 322 0.98 -8.55 10.97
C PHE A 322 0.26 -8.93 9.69
N PHE A 323 0.98 -9.01 8.56
CA PHE A 323 0.39 -9.37 7.26
C PHE A 323 -0.23 -10.78 7.27
N GLY A 324 0.43 -11.73 7.92
CA GLY A 324 -0.08 -13.09 8.12
C GLY A 324 -1.37 -13.10 8.94
N THR A 325 -1.45 -12.29 10.00
CA THR A 325 -2.67 -12.17 10.81
C THR A 325 -3.85 -11.65 9.99
N LEU A 326 -3.61 -10.68 9.09
CA LEU A 326 -4.63 -10.17 8.17
C LEU A 326 -5.06 -11.25 7.16
N TYR A 327 -4.09 -11.94 6.54
CA TYR A 327 -4.37 -13.01 5.58
C TYR A 327 -5.19 -14.16 6.20
N LEU A 328 -4.80 -14.57 7.42
CA LEU A 328 -5.48 -15.67 8.14
C LEU A 328 -6.93 -15.33 8.53
N ALA A 329 -7.36 -14.06 8.45
CA ALA A 329 -8.76 -13.70 8.65
C ALA A 329 -9.70 -14.42 7.69
N LEU A 330 -9.25 -14.73 6.46
CA LEU A 330 -10.06 -15.41 5.44
C LEU A 330 -10.45 -16.85 5.81
N TYR A 331 -9.70 -17.49 6.71
CA TYR A 331 -9.95 -18.86 7.14
C TYR A 331 -10.92 -18.95 8.33
N ARG A 332 -11.38 -17.81 8.86
CA ARG A 332 -12.37 -17.78 9.94
C ARG A 332 -13.75 -18.14 9.38
N LYS A 333 -14.46 -19.07 10.06
CA LYS A 333 -15.78 -19.55 9.62
C LYS A 333 -16.88 -18.53 9.95
N HIS A 334 -17.11 -17.55 9.07
CA HIS A 334 -18.24 -16.62 9.17
C HIS A 334 -18.84 -16.30 7.80
N ASN A 335 -19.94 -16.98 7.44
CA ASN A 335 -20.58 -16.82 6.12
C ASN A 335 -21.10 -15.39 5.89
N ASN A 336 -21.70 -14.76 6.90
CA ASN A 336 -22.28 -13.42 6.75
C ASN A 336 -21.17 -12.39 6.52
N LYS A 337 -20.04 -12.49 7.21
CA LYS A 337 -18.93 -11.52 7.16
C LYS A 337 -17.97 -11.72 5.99
N ARG A 338 -18.36 -12.47 4.96
CA ARG A 338 -17.45 -12.92 3.90
C ARG A 338 -16.78 -11.78 3.15
N ILE A 339 -17.50 -10.72 2.79
CA ILE A 339 -16.90 -9.53 2.14
C ILE A 339 -15.82 -8.90 3.02
N ILE A 340 -16.09 -8.74 4.33
CA ILE A 340 -15.16 -8.12 5.28
C ILE A 340 -13.88 -8.95 5.37
N LEU A 341 -14.00 -10.27 5.56
CA LEU A 341 -12.85 -11.17 5.67
C LEU A 341 -12.02 -11.24 4.38
N VAL A 342 -12.68 -11.25 3.22
CA VAL A 342 -12.03 -11.21 1.91
C VAL A 342 -11.20 -9.93 1.75
N PHE A 343 -11.76 -8.76 2.08
CA PHE A 343 -11.03 -7.50 1.95
C PHE A 343 -9.92 -7.36 2.99
N ILE A 344 -10.10 -7.80 4.24
CA ILE A 344 -9.02 -7.80 5.26
C ILE A 344 -7.85 -8.66 4.77
N SER A 345 -8.12 -9.87 4.30
CA SER A 345 -7.09 -10.77 3.77
C SER A 345 -6.46 -10.22 2.50
N GLY A 346 -7.27 -9.67 1.59
CA GLY A 346 -6.80 -9.03 0.37
C GLY A 346 -5.86 -7.87 0.68
N ILE A 347 -6.19 -7.02 1.65
CA ILE A 347 -5.32 -5.93 2.13
C ILE A 347 -4.00 -6.47 2.69
N GLY A 348 -4.02 -7.58 3.44
CA GLY A 348 -2.79 -8.24 3.91
C GLY A 348 -1.85 -8.61 2.76
N LEU A 349 -2.38 -9.25 1.71
CA LEU A 349 -1.61 -9.60 0.51
C LEU A 349 -1.17 -8.37 -0.29
N VAL A 350 -2.02 -7.34 -0.38
CA VAL A 350 -1.67 -6.06 -0.99
C VAL A 350 -0.51 -5.40 -0.26
N TYR A 351 -0.47 -5.45 1.07
CA TYR A 351 0.65 -4.91 1.84
C TYR A 351 1.94 -5.71 1.69
N VAL A 352 1.86 -7.04 1.54
CA VAL A 352 3.04 -7.86 1.16
C VAL A 352 3.62 -7.33 -0.15
N PHE A 353 2.80 -7.19 -1.18
CA PHE A 353 3.29 -6.75 -2.49
C PHE A 353 3.74 -5.28 -2.53
N THR A 354 2.93 -4.37 -1.97
CA THR A 354 3.23 -2.93 -1.97
C THR A 354 4.44 -2.59 -1.08
N SER A 355 4.77 -3.42 -0.09
CA SER A 355 6.03 -3.29 0.66
C SER A 355 7.26 -3.52 -0.20
N LEU A 356 7.19 -4.31 -1.28
CA LEU A 356 8.32 -4.44 -2.22
C LEU A 356 8.55 -3.18 -3.05
N THR A 357 7.48 -2.48 -3.42
CA THR A 357 7.51 -1.47 -4.50
C THR A 357 7.39 -0.03 -4.00
N ILE A 358 6.59 0.21 -2.96
CA ILE A 358 6.19 1.56 -2.53
C ILE A 358 5.97 1.62 -1.01
N THR A 359 6.89 1.10 -0.20
CA THR A 359 6.87 1.17 1.28
C THR A 359 5.68 0.57 2.04
N GLY A 360 4.71 -0.03 1.35
CA GLY A 360 3.59 -0.73 1.97
C GLY A 360 2.81 0.15 2.95
N ILE A 361 2.62 -0.35 4.18
CA ILE A 361 1.87 0.36 5.24
C ILE A 361 2.48 1.73 5.61
N TYR A 362 3.78 1.93 5.36
CA TYR A 362 4.48 3.18 5.66
C TYR A 362 4.47 4.17 4.50
N ASN A 363 3.76 3.88 3.41
CA ASN A 363 3.65 4.80 2.29
C ASN A 363 2.97 6.10 2.71
N GLY A 364 3.56 7.24 2.35
CA GLY A 364 3.03 8.58 2.67
C GLY A 364 1.62 8.85 2.14
N ARG A 365 1.20 8.16 1.08
CA ARG A 365 -0.13 8.26 0.43
C ARG A 365 -1.04 7.07 0.73
N ASP A 366 -0.68 6.19 1.67
CA ASP A 366 -1.53 5.05 2.02
C ASP A 366 -2.86 5.49 2.66
N VAL A 367 -3.94 5.14 1.98
CA VAL A 367 -5.35 5.32 2.38
C VAL A 367 -5.99 3.99 2.78
N ILE A 368 -5.38 2.86 2.40
CA ILE A 368 -5.90 1.51 2.65
C ILE A 368 -5.95 1.25 4.17
N ILE A 369 -5.03 1.84 4.93
CA ILE A 369 -4.95 1.63 6.37
C ILE A 369 -6.20 2.13 7.12
N PHE A 370 -6.85 3.19 6.63
CA PHE A 370 -8.11 3.71 7.19
C PHE A 370 -9.25 2.75 6.88
N ILE A 371 -9.31 2.25 5.64
CA ILE A 371 -10.28 1.23 5.22
C ILE A 371 -10.12 -0.02 6.08
N LEU A 372 -8.88 -0.46 6.31
CA LEU A 372 -8.57 -1.61 7.17
C LEU A 372 -9.07 -1.39 8.60
N GLY A 373 -8.86 -0.21 9.18
CA GLY A 373 -9.39 0.14 10.50
C GLY A 373 -10.91 -0.04 10.59
N GLY A 374 -11.65 0.45 9.59
CA GLY A 374 -13.11 0.28 9.51
C GLY A 374 -13.53 -1.18 9.33
N LEU A 375 -12.86 -1.93 8.46
CA LEU A 375 -13.12 -3.37 8.26
C LEU A 375 -12.90 -4.18 9.55
N LEU A 376 -11.84 -3.89 10.30
CA LEU A 376 -11.55 -4.55 11.59
C LEU A 376 -12.62 -4.29 12.64
N TYR A 377 -13.30 -3.14 12.58
CA TYR A 377 -14.48 -2.88 13.42
C TYR A 377 -15.66 -3.78 13.00
N PHE A 378 -16.06 -3.77 11.73
CA PHE A 378 -17.21 -4.54 11.25
C PHE A 378 -17.01 -6.06 11.28
N GLU A 379 -15.76 -6.53 11.21
CA GLU A 379 -15.43 -7.95 11.44
C GLU A 379 -15.92 -8.42 12.81
N ARG A 380 -16.08 -7.51 13.76
CA ARG A 380 -16.32 -7.82 15.17
C ARG A 380 -17.63 -7.33 15.70
N SER A 381 -18.20 -6.30 15.08
CA SER A 381 -19.52 -5.83 15.47
C SER A 381 -20.55 -6.97 15.33
N SER A 382 -21.41 -7.09 16.34
CA SER A 382 -22.58 -7.98 16.33
C SER A 382 -23.71 -7.42 15.45
N VAL A 383 -23.65 -6.13 15.12
CA VAL A 383 -24.65 -5.41 14.33
C VAL A 383 -24.72 -5.90 12.89
N PHE A 384 -23.61 -6.41 12.35
CA PHE A 384 -23.60 -7.03 11.03
C PHE A 384 -24.46 -8.31 10.94
N VAL A 385 -24.78 -8.96 12.07
CA VAL A 385 -25.69 -10.11 12.09
C VAL A 385 -27.15 -9.67 11.98
N LYS A 386 -27.50 -8.49 12.51
CA LYS A 386 -28.88 -7.97 12.50
C LYS A 386 -29.28 -7.26 11.20
N GLU A 387 -28.35 -6.65 10.47
CA GLU A 387 -28.64 -6.00 9.17
C GLU A 387 -28.86 -7.01 8.01
N ILE A 388 -28.57 -8.30 8.21
CA ILE A 388 -28.81 -9.37 7.21
C ILE A 388 -30.07 -10.18 7.55
N GLU A 389 -30.55 -10.09 8.80
CA GLU A 389 -31.69 -10.85 9.32
C GLU A 389 -32.98 -10.02 9.46
N GLY A 390 -32.93 -8.72 9.18
CA GLY A 390 -34.10 -7.83 9.10
C GLY A 390 -34.15 -7.13 7.76
#